data_AF-A0A2R7L4F8-F1
#
_entry.id   AF-A0A2R7L4F8-F1
#
_cell.length_a   1.000
_cell.length_b   1.000
_cell.length_c   1.000
_cell.angle_alpha   90.00
_cell.angle_beta   90.00
_cell.angle_gamma   90.00
#
_symmetry.space_group_name_H-M   'P 1'
#
loop_
_entity.id
_entity.type
_entity.pdbx_description
1 polymer ?
#
loop_
_entity_poly.entity_id
_entity_poly.type
_entity_poly.pdbx_seq_one_letter_code
_entity_poly.pdbx_strand_id
1 'polypeptide(L)'
;MTDLPLSRLKRSRSLALTTMMAGAAISVTACDNTPAATQWGDPPEAGRAVEARTFASLDECKASGDFTAEQCKTSLDEAQKASAENAPKFGDQQSCEERYGVDQCVPRSNNGGGSFFTPLLTGFIIGQALDNMGGGYRGAPMYRDRNGTYYGGGGYPLSRDYVTGRTRVRSESFGLPARAEAPTRVQSRSAVISRGGFGGGRSWGG
;
A
#
# COMPACT_ATOMS: atom_id res chain seq x y z
N MET A 1 -73.46 -10.27 -9.24
CA MET A 1 -73.71 -11.71 -9.44
C MET A 1 -73.01 -12.12 -10.71
N THR A 2 -71.96 -12.94 -10.59
CA THR A 2 -71.60 -14.08 -11.47
C THR A 2 -70.20 -14.56 -11.10
N ASP A 3 -70.17 -15.78 -10.57
CA ASP A 3 -69.03 -16.61 -10.16
C ASP A 3 -68.08 -16.98 -11.31
N LEU A 4 -66.80 -17.25 -10.98
CA LEU A 4 -66.05 -18.39 -11.54
C LEU A 4 -65.10 -19.01 -10.48
N PRO A 5 -65.11 -20.36 -10.30
CA PRO A 5 -64.43 -21.05 -9.21
C PRO A 5 -62.97 -21.47 -9.51
N LEU A 6 -62.25 -21.69 -8.40
CA LEU A 6 -60.84 -22.03 -8.28
C LEU A 6 -60.44 -23.38 -8.90
N SER A 7 -59.19 -23.39 -9.36
CA SER A 7 -58.46 -24.42 -10.09
C SER A 7 -58.29 -25.76 -9.36
N ARG A 8 -58.50 -26.86 -10.09
CA ARG A 8 -58.25 -28.23 -9.67
C ARG A 8 -56.85 -28.68 -10.15
N LEU A 9 -55.96 -29.03 -9.21
CA LEU A 9 -54.59 -29.53 -9.44
C LEU A 9 -54.56 -30.91 -10.11
N LYS A 10 -53.67 -31.15 -11.09
CA LYS A 10 -53.06 -32.49 -11.31
C LYS A 10 -51.88 -32.52 -12.30
N ARG A 11 -50.71 -32.94 -11.79
CA ARG A 11 -49.77 -33.96 -12.32
C ARG A 11 -48.31 -33.54 -12.23
N SER A 12 -47.67 -34.00 -11.17
CA SER A 12 -46.23 -34.19 -11.05
C SER A 12 -45.77 -35.41 -11.88
N ARG A 13 -44.69 -35.26 -12.64
CA ARG A 13 -43.86 -36.37 -13.17
C ARG A 13 -42.38 -35.96 -13.13
N SER A 14 -41.69 -36.52 -12.14
CA SER A 14 -40.29 -36.98 -12.12
C SER A 14 -39.26 -36.24 -13.01
N LEU A 15 -38.39 -35.44 -12.39
CA LEU A 15 -37.06 -35.13 -12.93
C LEU A 15 -36.02 -35.90 -12.11
N ALA A 16 -35.37 -36.86 -12.76
CA ALA A 16 -34.25 -37.61 -12.19
C ALA A 16 -33.03 -36.68 -12.07
N LEU A 17 -32.67 -36.31 -10.84
CA LEU A 17 -31.41 -35.62 -10.56
C LEU A 17 -30.27 -36.64 -10.58
N THR A 18 -29.49 -36.65 -11.67
CA THR A 18 -28.21 -37.34 -11.72
C THR A 18 -27.21 -36.59 -10.87
N THR A 19 -26.95 -37.13 -9.67
CA THR A 19 -25.86 -36.73 -8.78
C THR A 19 -24.51 -36.99 -9.43
N MET A 20 -23.77 -35.93 -9.76
CA MET A 20 -22.32 -35.99 -9.95
C MET A 20 -21.65 -35.21 -8.83
N MET A 21 -21.28 -35.91 -7.75
CA MET A 21 -20.25 -35.47 -6.83
C MET A 21 -18.89 -35.81 -7.45
N ALA A 22 -18.21 -34.81 -8.00
CA ALA A 22 -16.78 -34.89 -8.26
C ALA A 22 -16.05 -34.24 -7.08
N GLY A 23 -15.64 -35.07 -6.11
CA GLY A 23 -14.81 -34.64 -4.99
C GLY A 23 -13.38 -34.41 -5.46
N ALA A 24 -12.99 -33.14 -5.61
CA ALA A 24 -11.60 -32.74 -5.61
C ALA A 24 -11.21 -32.40 -4.16
N ALA A 25 -10.47 -33.29 -3.51
CA ALA A 25 -9.82 -32.99 -2.24
C ALA A 25 -8.71 -31.96 -2.52
N ILE A 26 -9.02 -30.69 -2.26
CA ILE A 26 -8.01 -29.62 -2.25
C ILE A 26 -7.29 -29.74 -0.91
N SER A 27 -6.14 -30.39 -0.90
CA SER A 27 -5.20 -30.36 0.23
C SER A 27 -4.59 -28.96 0.29
N VAL A 28 -5.09 -28.13 1.22
CA VAL A 28 -4.50 -26.83 1.53
C VAL A 28 -3.24 -27.08 2.36
N THR A 29 -2.07 -27.07 1.71
CA THR A 29 -0.80 -26.93 2.40
C THR A 29 -0.70 -25.49 2.90
N ALA A 30 -0.92 -25.29 4.20
CA ALA A 30 -0.61 -24.04 4.88
C ALA A 30 0.92 -23.89 4.92
N CYS A 31 1.48 -23.12 3.99
CA CYS A 31 2.86 -22.65 4.09
C CYS A 31 2.93 -21.48 5.06
N ASP A 32 3.96 -21.50 5.89
CA ASP A 32 4.28 -20.60 7.00
C ASP A 32 3.79 -19.15 6.87
N ASN A 33 3.08 -18.72 7.92
CA ASN A 33 2.62 -17.35 8.15
C ASN A 33 3.79 -16.44 8.52
N THR A 34 4.64 -16.12 7.55
CA THR A 34 5.51 -14.96 7.62
C THR A 34 5.00 -13.96 6.59
N PRO A 35 4.34 -12.85 7.00
CA PRO A 35 3.91 -11.83 6.06
C PRO A 35 5.16 -11.12 5.53
N ALA A 36 5.73 -11.65 4.46
CA ALA A 36 6.65 -10.91 3.63
C ALA A 36 5.84 -9.83 2.92
N ALA A 37 6.00 -8.58 3.35
CA ALA A 37 5.57 -7.42 2.58
C ALA A 37 6.42 -7.39 1.29
N THR A 38 5.95 -8.05 0.23
CA THR A 38 6.71 -8.20 -1.02
C THR A 38 6.59 -6.99 -1.94
N GLN A 39 5.77 -5.98 -1.61
CA GLN A 39 5.55 -4.82 -2.48
C GLN A 39 5.10 -3.56 -1.72
N TRP A 40 5.73 -2.42 -2.03
CA TRP A 40 5.27 -1.09 -1.60
C TRP A 40 3.86 -0.82 -2.13
N GLY A 41 2.90 -0.67 -1.22
CA GLY A 41 1.52 -0.29 -1.54
C GLY A 41 0.51 -1.43 -1.66
N ASP A 42 0.93 -2.70 -1.61
CA ASP A 42 -0.01 -3.81 -1.43
C ASP A 42 -0.32 -3.98 0.08
N PRO A 43 -1.58 -4.15 0.49
CA PRO A 43 -1.92 -4.31 1.89
C PRO A 43 -1.66 -5.76 2.36
N PRO A 44 -0.62 -6.05 3.17
CA PRO A 44 -0.68 -7.19 4.07
C PRO A 44 -1.79 -6.98 5.10
N GLU A 45 -2.17 -8.05 5.81
CA GLU A 45 -3.16 -8.02 6.92
C GLU A 45 -3.03 -6.72 7.73
N ALA A 46 -4.18 -6.12 8.06
CA ALA A 46 -4.25 -4.80 8.66
C ALA A 46 -3.35 -4.70 9.91
N GLY A 47 -2.14 -4.15 9.73
CA GLY A 47 -1.24 -3.81 10.81
C GLY A 47 -1.95 -2.88 11.79
N ARG A 48 -1.60 -2.97 13.08
CA ARG A 48 -2.26 -2.17 14.11
C ARG A 48 -2.08 -0.69 13.79
N ALA A 49 -3.18 0.04 13.66
CA ALA A 49 -3.15 1.47 13.45
C ALA A 49 -2.83 2.18 14.77
N VAL A 50 -1.81 3.03 14.72
CA VAL A 50 -1.31 3.87 15.80
C VAL A 50 -1.80 5.30 15.56
N GLU A 51 -2.29 5.94 16.62
CA GLU A 51 -2.55 7.38 16.57
C GLU A 51 -1.23 8.14 16.54
N ALA A 52 -1.12 9.09 15.62
CA ALA A 52 0.07 9.86 15.40
C ALA A 52 -0.23 11.31 15.04
N ARG A 53 0.80 12.14 15.18
CA ARG A 53 0.85 13.52 14.72
C ARG A 53 1.93 13.62 13.65
N THR A 54 1.72 14.48 12.67
CA THR A 54 2.63 14.69 11.55
C THR A 54 3.11 16.13 11.57
N PHE A 55 4.38 16.34 11.26
CA PHE A 55 4.99 17.67 11.24
C PHE A 55 5.92 17.78 10.03
N ALA A 56 5.89 18.91 9.34
CA ALA A 56 6.80 19.20 8.24
C ALA A 56 8.18 19.65 8.74
N SER A 57 8.25 20.22 9.95
CA SER A 57 9.50 20.74 10.51
C SER A 57 9.59 20.63 12.04
N LEU A 58 10.81 20.74 12.56
CA LEU A 58 11.05 20.77 14.01
C LEU A 58 10.33 21.94 14.69
N ASP A 59 10.31 23.10 14.03
CA ASP A 59 9.70 24.31 14.58
C ASP A 59 8.18 24.19 14.62
N GLU A 60 7.56 23.56 13.62
CA GLU A 60 6.12 23.25 13.64
C GLU A 60 5.77 22.33 14.81
N CYS A 61 6.58 21.29 15.06
CA CYS A 61 6.36 20.40 16.20
C CYS A 61 6.48 21.13 17.54
N LYS A 62 7.48 22.00 17.69
CA LYS A 62 7.64 22.79 18.91
C LYS A 62 6.50 23.78 19.09
N ALA A 63 6.05 24.41 18.01
CA ALA A 63 4.97 25.39 18.02
C ALA A 63 3.60 24.75 18.32
N SER A 64 3.43 23.46 18.04
CA SER A 64 2.17 22.76 18.29
C SER A 64 1.87 22.59 19.79
N GLY A 65 2.90 22.51 20.63
CA GLY A 65 2.78 22.36 22.07
C GLY A 65 2.31 20.97 22.54
N ASP A 66 2.14 20.00 21.64
CA ASP A 66 1.69 18.65 22.00
C ASP A 66 2.82 17.76 22.54
N PHE A 67 4.07 18.12 22.21
CA PHE A 67 5.27 17.37 22.55
C PHE A 67 6.33 18.30 23.15
N THR A 68 7.23 17.74 23.95
CA THR A 68 8.39 18.50 24.44
C THR A 68 9.35 18.79 23.29
N ALA A 69 10.15 19.86 23.41
CA ALA A 69 11.16 20.19 22.40
C ALA A 69 12.17 19.04 22.17
N GLU A 70 12.46 18.27 23.21
CA GLU A 70 13.31 17.08 23.14
C GLU A 70 12.62 15.95 22.38
N GLN A 71 11.34 15.68 22.64
CA GLN A 71 10.56 14.67 21.90
C GLN A 71 10.47 15.00 20.41
N CYS A 72 10.24 16.27 20.06
CA CYS A 72 10.23 16.72 18.67
C CYS A 72 11.60 16.48 18.00
N LYS A 73 12.70 16.82 18.69
CA LYS A 73 14.05 16.63 18.17
C LYS A 73 14.37 15.14 17.99
N THR A 74 14.18 14.34 19.02
CA THR A 74 14.44 12.89 18.99
C THR A 74 13.64 12.21 17.89
N SER A 75 12.36 12.56 17.74
CA SER A 75 11.51 11.97 16.70
C SER A 75 11.94 12.38 15.28
N LEU A 76 12.42 13.61 15.09
CA LEU A 76 12.97 14.03 13.81
C LEU A 76 14.28 13.28 13.50
N ASP A 77 15.17 13.15 14.48
CA ASP A 77 16.44 12.43 14.34
C ASP A 77 16.19 10.94 14.01
N GLU A 78 15.22 10.31 14.68
CA GLU A 78 14.77 8.95 14.38
C GLU A 78 14.20 8.82 12.96
N ALA A 79 13.36 9.77 12.54
CA ALA A 79 12.77 9.78 11.20
C ALA A 79 13.84 9.94 10.10
N GLN A 80 14.83 10.82 10.31
CA GLN A 80 15.95 11.01 9.39
C GLN A 80 16.80 9.75 9.27
N LYS A 81 17.14 9.12 10.41
CA LYS A 81 17.88 7.87 10.44
C LYS A 81 17.11 6.75 9.73
N ALA A 82 15.84 6.58 10.06
CA ALA A 82 14.98 5.58 9.43
C ALA A 82 14.83 5.84 7.91
N SER A 83 14.76 7.11 7.47
CA SER A 83 14.78 7.44 6.04
C SER A 83 16.11 7.10 5.37
N ALA A 84 17.25 7.31 6.04
CA ALA A 84 18.55 6.98 5.46
C ALA A 84 18.71 5.46 5.26
N GLU A 85 18.18 4.68 6.20
CA GLU A 85 18.29 3.22 6.20
C GLU A 85 17.24 2.54 5.30
N ASN A 86 15.98 3.01 5.35
CA ASN A 86 14.81 2.28 4.84
C ASN A 86 14.01 3.02 3.76
N ALA A 87 14.44 4.20 3.30
CA ALA A 87 13.72 4.90 2.23
C ALA A 87 13.62 4.03 0.97
N PRO A 88 12.51 4.15 0.21
CA PRO A 88 12.35 3.51 -1.10
C PRO A 88 13.50 3.86 -2.03
N LYS A 89 14.10 2.84 -2.64
CA LYS A 89 15.25 3.00 -3.53
C LYS A 89 14.80 2.80 -4.97
N PHE A 90 15.06 3.80 -5.80
CA PHE A 90 14.79 3.80 -7.24
C PHE A 90 16.11 3.77 -8.00
N GLY A 91 16.15 3.03 -9.11
CA GLY A 91 17.36 2.93 -9.94
C GLY A 91 17.64 4.18 -10.77
N ASP A 92 16.63 5.01 -11.03
CA ASP A 92 16.71 6.21 -11.86
C ASP A 92 15.81 7.31 -11.30
N GLN A 93 16.10 8.56 -11.68
CA GLN A 93 15.37 9.74 -11.20
C GLN A 93 13.92 9.72 -11.68
N GLN A 94 13.70 9.37 -12.95
CA GLN A 94 12.38 9.43 -13.57
C GLN A 94 11.38 8.49 -12.87
N SER A 95 11.78 7.26 -12.53
CA SER A 95 10.90 6.32 -11.82
C SER A 95 10.54 6.79 -10.40
N CYS A 96 11.44 7.51 -9.74
CA CYS A 96 11.14 8.14 -8.47
C CYS A 96 10.14 9.31 -8.65
N GLU A 97 10.39 10.20 -9.61
CA GLU A 97 9.54 11.38 -9.85
C GLU A 97 8.17 11.03 -10.42
N GLU A 98 8.05 9.93 -11.17
CA GLU A 98 6.76 9.37 -11.62
C GLU A 98 5.82 9.10 -10.45
N ARG A 99 6.37 8.73 -9.28
CA ARG A 99 5.62 8.48 -8.05
C ARG A 99 5.55 9.69 -7.13
N TYR A 100 6.68 10.34 -6.87
CA TYR A 100 6.79 11.38 -5.84
C TYR A 100 6.63 12.81 -6.38
N GLY A 101 6.76 12.99 -7.69
CA GLY A 101 6.70 14.29 -8.34
C GLY A 101 8.09 14.80 -8.72
N VAL A 102 8.11 15.76 -9.65
CA VAL A 102 9.34 16.43 -10.11
C VAL A 102 10.01 17.12 -8.91
N ASP A 103 11.34 17.04 -8.84
CA ASP A 103 12.16 17.60 -7.75
C ASP A 103 11.84 17.05 -6.35
N GLN A 104 11.11 15.93 -6.24
CA GLN A 104 10.81 15.25 -4.97
C GLN A 104 11.68 14.02 -4.74
N CYS A 105 12.84 13.95 -5.42
CA CYS A 105 13.74 12.80 -5.38
C CYS A 105 15.19 13.25 -5.17
N VAL A 106 15.88 12.60 -4.24
CA VAL A 106 17.25 12.92 -3.84
C VAL A 106 18.18 11.76 -4.22
N PRO A 107 19.27 12.02 -4.96
CA PRO A 107 20.27 11.00 -5.26
C PRO A 107 21.06 10.63 -4.00
N ARG A 108 21.30 9.33 -3.81
CA ARG A 108 22.11 8.76 -2.74
C ARG A 108 23.07 7.72 -3.27
N SER A 109 24.20 7.60 -2.60
CA SER A 109 25.27 6.67 -2.95
C SER A 109 25.28 5.52 -1.94
N ASN A 110 25.48 4.30 -2.39
CA ASN A 110 25.75 3.17 -1.52
C ASN A 110 27.26 2.96 -1.38
N ASN A 111 27.72 2.42 -0.25
CA ASN A 111 29.16 2.18 0.00
C ASN A 111 29.82 1.23 -1.02
N GLY A 112 29.03 0.50 -1.83
CA GLY A 112 29.49 -0.39 -2.89
C GLY A 112 29.54 0.22 -4.30
N GLY A 113 29.45 1.55 -4.45
CA GLY A 113 29.63 2.23 -5.75
C GLY A 113 28.40 2.35 -6.64
N GLY A 114 27.20 2.03 -6.14
CA GLY A 114 25.93 2.27 -6.83
C GLY A 114 25.26 3.56 -6.36
N SER A 115 24.68 4.33 -7.29
CA SER A 115 23.78 5.46 -7.00
C SER A 115 22.32 5.01 -7.11
N PHE A 116 21.46 5.53 -6.24
CA PHE A 116 20.02 5.32 -6.27
C PHE A 116 19.29 6.60 -5.89
N PHE A 117 18.03 6.72 -6.28
CA PHE A 117 17.18 7.84 -5.91
C PHE A 117 16.24 7.43 -4.78
N THR A 118 16.00 8.36 -3.88
CA THR A 118 15.06 8.18 -2.76
C THR A 118 14.10 9.35 -2.70
N PRO A 119 12.87 9.16 -2.23
CA PRO A 119 11.96 10.28 -2.07
C PRO A 119 12.49 11.32 -1.08
N LEU A 120 12.16 12.57 -1.35
CA LEU A 120 12.44 13.69 -0.46
C LEU A 120 11.66 13.49 0.84
N LEU A 121 12.36 13.59 1.96
CA LEU A 121 11.73 13.60 3.27
C LEU A 121 10.97 14.91 3.44
N THR A 122 9.63 14.84 3.45
CA THR A 122 8.75 16.01 3.55
C THR A 122 8.38 16.38 4.98
N GLY A 123 8.75 15.52 5.93
CA GLY A 123 8.50 15.72 7.34
C GLY A 123 8.68 14.44 8.13
N PHE A 124 8.09 14.39 9.31
CA PHE A 124 8.17 13.28 10.24
C PHE A 124 6.86 13.08 10.99
N ILE A 125 6.71 11.87 11.52
CA ILE A 125 5.53 11.38 12.21
C ILE A 125 5.96 11.06 13.63
N ILE A 126 5.20 11.55 14.62
CA ILE A 126 5.34 11.14 16.02
C ILE A 126 4.12 10.29 16.37
N GLY A 127 4.35 9.01 16.67
CA GLY A 127 3.30 8.10 17.16
C GLY A 127 3.66 7.51 18.51
N GLN A 128 2.64 7.11 19.27
CA GLN A 128 2.86 6.28 20.45
C GLN A 128 3.28 4.88 20.01
N ALA A 129 4.53 4.52 20.31
CA ALA A 129 5.01 3.16 20.12
C ALA A 129 4.17 2.20 20.95
N LEU A 130 3.81 1.08 20.33
CA LEU A 130 3.15 -0.01 21.02
C LEU A 130 4.07 -0.56 22.13
N ASP A 131 3.50 -1.08 23.22
CA ASP A 131 4.26 -1.55 24.39
C ASP A 131 5.37 -2.56 24.05
N ASN A 132 5.15 -3.37 23.01
CA ASN A 132 6.13 -4.34 22.51
C ASN A 132 7.34 -3.72 21.80
N MET A 133 7.34 -2.41 21.52
CA MET A 133 8.45 -1.65 20.94
C MET A 133 9.19 -0.78 21.97
N GLY A 134 8.95 -1.01 23.27
CA GLY A 134 9.59 -0.29 24.37
C GLY A 134 8.78 0.90 24.91
N GLY A 135 7.55 1.09 24.42
CA GLY A 135 6.66 2.18 24.83
C GLY A 135 7.17 3.58 24.47
N GLY A 136 6.38 4.61 24.78
CA GLY A 136 6.74 6.01 24.54
C GLY A 136 6.45 6.52 23.13
N TYR A 137 7.00 7.68 22.77
CA TYR A 137 6.84 8.28 21.45
C TYR A 137 8.01 7.93 20.54
N ARG A 138 7.71 7.65 19.26
CA ARG A 138 8.71 7.30 18.24
C ARG A 138 8.49 8.11 16.97
N GLY A 139 9.60 8.40 16.30
CA GLY A 139 9.69 9.07 15.02
C GLY A 139 9.63 8.12 13.83
N ALA A 140 8.90 8.50 12.80
CA ALA A 140 8.91 7.84 11.49
C ALA A 140 9.00 8.86 10.34
N PRO A 141 9.63 8.51 9.21
CA PRO A 141 9.73 9.43 8.08
C PRO A 141 8.38 9.59 7.37
N MET A 142 8.13 10.80 6.86
CA MET A 142 6.96 11.14 6.06
C MET A 142 7.35 11.59 4.65
N TYR A 143 6.77 10.95 3.66
CA TYR A 143 6.93 11.27 2.24
C TYR A 143 5.60 11.73 1.65
N ARG A 144 5.65 12.49 0.55
CA ARG A 144 4.46 12.96 -0.17
C ARG A 144 4.56 12.54 -1.62
N ASP A 145 3.53 11.89 -2.14
CA ASP A 145 3.48 11.54 -3.56
C ASP A 145 3.12 12.75 -4.44
N ARG A 146 3.18 12.56 -5.76
CA ARG A 146 2.80 13.58 -6.74
C ARG A 146 1.35 14.03 -6.63
N ASN A 147 0.46 13.19 -6.09
CA ASN A 147 -0.96 13.48 -5.94
C ASN A 147 -1.28 14.18 -4.62
N GLY A 148 -0.29 14.36 -3.75
CA GLY A 148 -0.43 14.94 -2.42
C GLY A 148 -0.87 14.00 -1.32
N THR A 149 -0.84 12.70 -1.58
CA THR A 149 -1.02 11.66 -0.57
C THR A 149 0.27 11.52 0.23
N TYR A 150 0.15 11.54 1.56
CA TYR A 150 1.29 11.31 2.45
C TYR A 150 1.45 9.83 2.74
N TYR A 151 2.70 9.39 2.88
CA TYR A 151 3.09 8.01 3.18
C TYR A 151 4.07 7.99 4.35
N GLY A 152 3.94 6.98 5.22
CA GLY A 152 4.94 6.70 6.25
C GLY A 152 6.12 5.90 5.71
N GLY A 153 7.14 5.70 6.53
CA GLY A 153 8.32 4.87 6.20
C GLY A 153 7.98 3.46 5.73
N GLY A 154 6.85 2.91 6.20
CA GLY A 154 6.34 1.59 5.83
C GLY A 154 5.75 1.46 4.43
N GLY A 155 5.59 2.56 3.71
CA GLY A 155 5.00 2.58 2.38
C GLY A 155 3.49 2.56 2.29
N TYR A 156 2.83 2.79 3.42
CA TYR A 156 1.39 2.91 3.50
C TYR A 156 0.96 4.38 3.56
N PRO A 157 -0.18 4.72 2.93
CA PRO A 157 -0.71 6.06 3.00
C PRO A 157 -1.11 6.38 4.44
N LEU A 158 -0.87 7.62 4.85
CA LEU A 158 -1.39 8.16 6.09
C LEU A 158 -2.90 8.36 5.92
N SER A 159 -3.66 7.94 6.93
CA SER A 159 -5.10 8.19 6.95
C SER A 159 -5.42 9.21 8.02
N ARG A 160 -6.41 10.05 7.79
CA ARG A 160 -6.89 10.99 8.80
C ARG A 160 -8.23 10.50 9.32
N ASP A 161 -8.35 10.44 10.62
CA ASP A 161 -9.64 10.23 11.27
C ASP A 161 -10.44 11.53 11.17
N TYR A 162 -11.57 11.49 10.47
CA TYR A 162 -12.41 12.67 10.26
C TYR A 162 -13.16 13.11 11.52
N VAL A 163 -13.32 12.22 12.50
CA VAL A 163 -14.03 12.50 13.76
C VAL A 163 -13.08 13.15 14.76
N THR A 164 -11.87 12.59 14.91
CA THR A 164 -10.88 13.09 15.88
C THR A 164 -9.89 14.09 15.30
N GLY A 165 -9.80 14.17 13.96
CA GLY A 165 -8.80 14.97 13.26
C GLY A 165 -7.37 14.44 13.35
N ARG A 166 -7.17 13.28 14.01
CA ARG A 166 -5.86 12.66 14.25
C ARG A 166 -5.41 11.88 13.03
N THR A 167 -4.10 11.85 12.81
CA THR A 167 -3.51 11.00 11.78
C THR A 167 -3.39 9.58 12.33
N ARG A 168 -3.86 8.59 11.58
CA ARG A 168 -3.69 7.17 11.88
C ARG A 168 -2.66 6.60 10.92
N VAL A 169 -1.66 5.95 11.49
CA VAL A 169 -0.53 5.39 10.76
C VAL A 169 -0.37 3.93 11.15
N ARG A 170 0.07 3.10 10.22
CA ARG A 170 0.37 1.70 10.50
C ARG A 170 1.61 1.59 11.37
N SER A 171 1.61 0.64 12.32
CA SER A 171 2.77 0.34 13.17
C SER A 171 4.06 0.10 12.37
N GLU A 172 3.93 -0.49 11.18
CA GLU A 172 5.02 -0.72 10.24
C GLU A 172 5.76 0.57 9.84
N SER A 173 5.13 1.74 9.99
CA SER A 173 5.79 3.03 9.73
C SER A 173 6.93 3.32 10.72
N PHE A 174 6.87 2.76 11.94
CA PHE A 174 7.85 2.96 13.01
C PHE A 174 8.83 1.80 13.19
N GLY A 175 8.56 0.67 12.53
CA GLY A 175 9.35 -0.55 12.63
C GLY A 175 9.20 -1.36 11.36
N LEU A 176 10.07 -1.11 10.39
CA LEU A 176 10.21 -1.97 9.23
C LEU A 176 11.31 -3.01 9.46
N PRO A 177 11.13 -4.27 9.08
CA PRO A 177 12.22 -5.07 8.56
C PRO A 177 12.67 -4.48 7.22
N ALA A 178 13.99 -4.37 7.05
CA ALA A 178 14.66 -3.80 5.89
C ALA A 178 14.10 -4.28 4.55
N ARG A 179 14.03 -3.35 3.57
CA ARG A 179 13.61 -3.51 2.16
C ARG A 179 12.13 -3.26 1.91
N ALA A 180 11.77 -2.01 2.02
CA ALA A 180 10.64 -1.48 1.29
C ALA A 180 11.15 -1.21 -0.16
N GLU A 181 11.29 -2.26 -0.97
CA GLU A 181 11.67 -2.13 -2.38
C GLU A 181 10.63 -1.25 -3.09
N ALA A 182 11.09 -0.31 -3.94
CA ALA A 182 10.18 0.43 -4.79
C ALA A 182 9.37 -0.57 -5.63
N PRO A 183 8.04 -0.37 -5.78
CA PRO A 183 7.23 -1.31 -6.54
C PRO A 183 7.81 -1.38 -7.95
N THR A 184 8.21 -2.59 -8.38
CA THR A 184 8.70 -2.79 -9.74
C THR A 184 7.64 -2.28 -10.70
N ARG A 185 8.07 -1.57 -11.75
CA ARG A 185 7.16 -1.04 -12.78
C ARG A 185 6.31 -2.21 -13.26
N VAL A 186 5.06 -2.27 -12.80
CA VAL A 186 4.05 -3.14 -13.40
C VAL A 186 3.80 -2.51 -14.75
N GLN A 187 4.60 -2.91 -15.73
CA GLN A 187 4.25 -2.82 -17.12
C GLN A 187 2.95 -3.60 -17.20
N SER A 188 1.81 -2.92 -17.01
CA SER A 188 0.51 -3.50 -17.27
C SER A 188 0.63 -4.04 -18.68
N ARG A 189 0.58 -5.36 -18.83
CA ARG A 189 0.78 -6.11 -20.07
C ARG A 189 -0.25 -5.76 -21.16
N SER A 190 -0.97 -4.67 -21.00
CA SER A 190 -1.97 -4.10 -21.91
C SER A 190 -1.35 -3.30 -23.05
N ALA A 191 -0.04 -3.02 -23.06
CA ALA A 191 0.61 -2.27 -24.13
C ALA A 191 1.04 -3.12 -25.35
N VAL A 192 0.80 -4.43 -25.34
CA VAL A 192 1.01 -5.29 -26.52
C VAL A 192 -0.35 -5.74 -27.06
N ILE A 193 -1.12 -4.80 -27.61
CA ILE A 193 -1.99 -5.16 -28.72
C ILE A 193 -1.06 -5.21 -29.94
N SER A 194 -0.42 -6.37 -30.13
CA SER A 194 0.12 -6.77 -31.42
C SER A 194 -1.03 -6.73 -32.43
N ARG A 195 -1.14 -5.62 -33.18
CA ARG A 195 -2.00 -5.55 -34.36
C ARG A 195 -1.32 -6.33 -35.48
N GLY A 196 -1.33 -7.66 -35.35
CA GLY A 196 -0.78 -8.59 -36.32
C GLY A 196 -1.62 -9.87 -36.39
N GLY A 197 -2.40 -10.00 -37.47
CA GLY A 197 -3.18 -11.19 -37.87
C GLY A 197 -4.59 -11.24 -37.25
N PHE A 198 -5.70 -11.53 -37.95
CA PHE A 198 -5.92 -12.39 -39.12
C PHE A 198 -7.27 -12.06 -39.79
N GLY A 199 -7.34 -12.21 -41.13
CA GLY A 199 -8.52 -12.74 -41.82
C GLY A 199 -9.52 -11.74 -42.44
N GLY A 200 -9.59 -11.74 -43.78
CA GLY A 200 -10.83 -11.39 -44.49
C GLY A 200 -10.65 -10.60 -45.78
N GLY A 201 -10.47 -11.29 -46.91
CA GLY A 201 -10.40 -10.63 -48.22
C GLY A 201 -10.37 -11.59 -49.41
N ARG A 202 -11.39 -12.44 -49.50
CA ARG A 202 -11.75 -13.21 -50.71
C ARG A 202 -11.85 -12.27 -51.93
N SER A 203 -11.10 -12.55 -53.00
CA SER A 203 -11.31 -11.97 -54.33
C SER A 203 -11.57 -13.10 -55.31
N TRP A 204 -12.84 -13.23 -55.70
CA TRP A 204 -13.37 -14.10 -56.74
C TRP A 204 -13.78 -13.19 -57.91
N GLY A 205 -13.34 -13.52 -59.12
CA GLY A 205 -14.02 -13.18 -60.39
C GLY A 205 -13.80 -11.79 -60.97
N GLY A 206 -13.41 -11.76 -62.26
CA GLY A 206 -13.35 -10.56 -63.11
C GLY A 206 -12.25 -10.64 -64.13
#